data_AF-A0A177WCH5-F1
#
_entry.id   AF-A0A177WCH5-F1
#
_cell.length_a   1.000
_cell.length_b   1.000
_cell.length_c   1.000
_cell.angle_alpha   90.00
_cell.angle_beta   90.00
_cell.angle_gamma   90.00
#
_symmetry.space_group_name_H-M   'P 1'
#
loop_
_entity.id
_entity.type
_entity.pdbx_description
1 polymer ?
#
loop_
_entity_poly.entity_id
_entity_poly.type
_entity_poly.pdbx_seq_one_letter_code
_entity_poly.pdbx_strand_id
1 'polypeptide(L)'
;MRCQFNPKSILIVKNTTYNKAESVLPRIQELNPRVRVNAVSDDINGLPDTFFTNYDIVCAIGQNPDIVAKINTIVRVKNILFWSASIFGTFGYMFSDLQDYRYSAISKSADSKEPQHTPAQLLFCSFEQMLSTTFNHPKIDKRWRRRAHPLYFAIRVVWEYWMKHRRYPDINMPSDLQELNTMKLQVTKLLECDGAFVEDELVRNVANMVSVEVSASCAVLGGILAQELLKALSRNDSPIHNVLLYDSWEAIAQVMKIMP
;
A
#
# COMPACT_ATOMS: atom_id res chain seq x y z
N MET A 1 6.47 -23.32 25.72
CA MET A 1 5.98 -22.92 24.38
C MET A 1 6.94 -21.88 23.80
N ARG A 2 7.75 -22.26 22.80
CA ARG A 2 8.66 -21.34 22.10
C ARG A 2 7.93 -20.84 20.85
N CYS A 3 7.43 -19.61 20.87
CA CYS A 3 6.99 -18.93 19.65
C CYS A 3 8.23 -18.38 18.93
N GLN A 4 8.67 -19.05 17.87
CA GLN A 4 9.62 -18.49 16.91
C GLN A 4 8.83 -17.60 15.95
N PHE A 5 8.96 -16.28 16.10
CA PHE A 5 8.45 -15.31 15.12
C PHE A 5 9.61 -14.88 14.22
N ASN A 6 9.42 -15.01 12.90
CA ASN A 6 10.46 -14.77 11.89
C ASN A 6 10.00 -13.70 10.88
N PRO A 7 10.02 -12.40 11.21
CA PRO A 7 9.64 -11.36 10.26
C PRO A 7 10.85 -10.93 9.42
N LYS A 8 10.75 -11.10 8.10
CA LYS A 8 11.69 -10.59 7.10
C LYS A 8 11.11 -9.30 6.49
N SER A 9 11.85 -8.19 6.51
CA SER A 9 11.45 -6.91 5.92
C SER A 9 12.61 -6.22 5.19
N ILE A 10 12.31 -5.51 4.09
CA ILE A 10 13.26 -4.91 3.12
C ILE A 10 13.02 -3.39 3.02
N LEU A 11 14.07 -2.56 2.99
CA LEU A 11 14.01 -1.11 2.73
C LEU A 11 15.22 -0.63 1.87
N ILE A 12 15.02 0.48 1.12
CA ILE A 12 15.81 0.98 -0.02
C ILE A 12 16.48 2.32 0.35
N VAL A 13 17.78 2.54 0.04
CA VAL A 13 18.46 3.88 0.05
C VAL A 13 19.22 4.09 -1.26
N LYS A 14 19.12 5.27 -1.87
CA LYS A 14 19.64 5.60 -3.22
C LYS A 14 20.95 6.39 -3.13
N ASN A 15 22.10 5.70 -3.20
CA ASN A 15 23.36 6.14 -3.83
C ASN A 15 24.52 5.24 -3.39
N THR A 16 25.04 4.42 -4.30
CA THR A 16 26.42 3.90 -4.45
C THR A 16 26.35 2.66 -5.35
N THR A 17 27.49 2.20 -5.88
CA THR A 17 27.69 0.99 -6.70
C THR A 17 27.23 -0.34 -6.09
N TYR A 18 26.55 -0.31 -4.94
CA TYR A 18 26.21 -1.47 -4.13
C TYR A 18 24.69 -1.71 -4.09
N ASN A 19 24.29 -2.97 -3.91
CA ASN A 19 22.88 -3.31 -3.75
C ASN A 19 22.31 -2.66 -2.47
N LYS A 20 21.12 -2.07 -2.58
CA LYS A 20 20.48 -1.33 -1.48
C LYS A 20 20.17 -2.21 -0.27
N ALA A 21 19.67 -3.43 -0.50
CA ALA A 21 19.31 -4.35 0.58
C ALA A 21 20.54 -4.84 1.34
N GLU A 22 21.63 -5.15 0.62
CA GLU A 22 22.90 -5.58 1.22
C GLU A 22 23.56 -4.44 2.02
N SER A 23 23.46 -3.21 1.53
CA SER A 23 24.09 -2.03 2.14
C SER A 23 23.47 -1.65 3.49
N VAL A 24 22.16 -1.89 3.69
CA VAL A 24 21.47 -1.58 4.96
C VAL A 24 21.47 -2.74 5.95
N LEU A 25 21.78 -3.96 5.49
CA LEU A 25 21.68 -5.19 6.28
C LEU A 25 22.38 -5.10 7.65
N PRO A 26 23.66 -4.66 7.77
CA PRO A 26 24.34 -4.65 9.07
C PRO A 26 23.63 -3.76 10.08
N ARG A 27 23.22 -2.56 9.65
CA ARG A 27 22.57 -1.57 10.51
C ARG A 27 21.17 -2.01 10.95
N ILE A 28 20.41 -2.70 10.10
CA ILE A 28 19.10 -3.25 10.49
C ILE A 28 19.30 -4.41 11.47
N GLN A 29 20.28 -5.28 11.24
CA GLN A 29 20.58 -6.41 12.12
C GLN A 29 20.99 -5.96 13.53
N GLU A 30 21.71 -4.84 13.66
CA GLU A 30 22.09 -4.24 14.95
C GLU A 30 20.90 -3.79 15.80
N LEU A 31 19.76 -3.42 15.19
CA LEU A 31 18.58 -2.97 15.94
C LEU A 31 18.00 -4.06 16.85
N ASN A 32 18.13 -5.32 16.45
CA ASN A 32 17.72 -6.45 17.27
C ASN A 32 18.47 -7.74 16.88
N PRO A 33 19.53 -8.13 17.61
CA PRO A 33 20.30 -9.35 17.34
C PRO A 33 19.50 -10.65 17.42
N ARG A 34 18.28 -10.63 17.98
CA ARG A 34 17.40 -11.81 18.04
C ARG A 34 16.61 -12.03 16.74
N VAL A 35 16.52 -11.02 15.87
CA VAL A 35 15.82 -11.11 14.58
C VAL A 35 16.86 -11.39 13.51
N ARG A 36 16.69 -12.45 12.73
CA ARG A 36 17.57 -12.74 11.60
C ARG A 36 17.13 -11.92 10.38
N VAL A 37 17.98 -10.98 9.97
CA VAL A 37 17.77 -10.18 8.76
C VAL A 37 18.54 -10.81 7.61
N ASN A 38 17.93 -10.90 6.42
CA ASN A 38 18.61 -11.38 5.22
C ASN A 38 18.34 -10.39 4.07
N ALA A 39 19.32 -10.18 3.20
CA ALA A 39 19.19 -9.41 1.97
C ALA A 39 19.14 -10.36 0.77
N VAL A 40 18.29 -10.04 -0.20
CA VAL A 40 18.19 -10.73 -1.48
C VAL A 40 18.33 -9.66 -2.55
N SER A 41 19.29 -9.83 -3.45
CA SER A 41 19.63 -8.86 -4.49
C SER A 41 19.08 -9.22 -5.87
N ASP A 42 18.49 -10.41 -6.02
CA ASP A 42 17.84 -10.87 -7.24
C ASP A 42 16.66 -9.96 -7.65
N ASP A 43 16.45 -9.83 -8.97
CA ASP A 43 15.26 -9.17 -9.50
C ASP A 43 14.02 -9.99 -9.14
N ILE A 44 13.00 -9.31 -8.60
CA ILE A 44 11.70 -9.88 -8.26
C ILE A 44 11.03 -10.59 -9.44
N ASN A 45 11.34 -10.19 -10.67
CA ASN A 45 10.82 -10.83 -11.87
C ASN A 45 11.46 -12.18 -12.19
N GLY A 46 12.68 -12.42 -11.70
CA GLY A 46 13.40 -13.69 -11.85
C GLY A 46 13.21 -14.66 -10.69
N LEU A 47 12.63 -14.21 -9.57
CA LEU A 47 12.37 -15.08 -8.42
C LEU A 47 11.22 -16.05 -8.70
N PRO A 48 11.37 -17.35 -8.36
CA PRO A 48 10.29 -18.31 -8.50
C PRO A 48 9.18 -18.04 -7.49
N ASP A 49 7.93 -18.36 -7.83
CA ASP A 49 6.77 -18.18 -6.93
C ASP A 49 6.94 -18.91 -5.58
N THR A 50 7.72 -19.99 -5.55
CA THR A 50 8.06 -20.73 -4.33
C THR A 50 8.95 -19.94 -3.37
N PHE A 51 9.59 -18.86 -3.82
CA PHE A 51 10.33 -17.96 -2.93
C PHE A 51 9.43 -17.39 -1.83
N PHE A 52 8.22 -16.96 -2.20
CA PHE A 52 7.29 -16.28 -1.30
C PHE A 52 6.75 -17.20 -0.20
N THR A 53 6.71 -18.53 -0.41
CA THR A 53 6.19 -19.47 0.59
C THR A 53 7.03 -19.54 1.88
N ASN A 54 8.19 -18.91 1.90
CA ASN A 54 9.07 -18.80 3.06
C ASN A 54 8.72 -17.61 3.99
N TYR A 55 7.55 -16.99 3.81
CA TYR A 55 7.14 -15.76 4.47
C TYR A 55 5.66 -15.82 4.86
N ASP A 56 5.32 -15.35 6.06
CA ASP A 56 3.92 -15.21 6.51
C ASP A 56 3.26 -13.95 5.95
N ILE A 57 4.08 -12.92 5.70
CA ILE A 57 3.65 -11.60 5.20
C ILE A 57 4.64 -11.12 4.13
N VAL A 58 4.11 -10.52 3.06
CA VAL A 58 4.87 -9.88 1.99
C VAL A 58 4.44 -8.42 1.83
N CYS A 59 5.41 -7.51 1.79
CA CYS A 59 5.19 -6.08 1.60
C CYS A 59 5.87 -5.60 0.31
N ALA A 60 5.11 -5.04 -0.63
CA ALA A 60 5.63 -4.40 -1.85
C ALA A 60 5.72 -2.88 -1.65
N ILE A 61 6.92 -2.38 -1.38
CA ILE A 61 7.16 -0.95 -1.08
C ILE A 61 7.80 -0.25 -2.27
N GLY A 62 7.24 0.91 -2.66
CA GLY A 62 7.77 1.74 -3.75
C GLY A 62 7.76 1.05 -5.13
N GLN A 63 6.92 0.04 -5.31
CA GLN A 63 6.82 -0.73 -6.56
C GLN A 63 5.76 -0.14 -7.49
N ASN A 64 5.98 -0.28 -8.80
CA ASN A 64 4.97 0.06 -9.80
C ASN A 64 3.76 -0.90 -9.71
N PRO A 65 2.58 -0.48 -10.18
CA PRO A 65 1.35 -1.25 -9.97
C PRO A 65 1.33 -2.63 -10.63
N ASP A 66 2.07 -2.86 -11.72
CA ASP A 66 2.18 -4.20 -12.35
C ASP A 66 2.90 -5.19 -11.43
N ILE A 67 4.01 -4.78 -10.83
CA ILE A 67 4.76 -5.61 -9.87
C ILE A 67 3.89 -5.88 -8.64
N VAL A 68 3.17 -4.86 -8.14
CA VAL A 68 2.26 -5.02 -7.00
C VAL A 68 1.16 -6.04 -7.31
N ALA A 69 0.51 -5.93 -8.49
CA ALA A 69 -0.53 -6.87 -8.92
C ALA A 69 0.01 -8.30 -9.06
N LYS A 70 1.19 -8.45 -9.67
CA LYS A 70 1.87 -9.74 -9.85
C LYS A 70 2.17 -10.40 -8.50
N ILE A 71 2.82 -9.69 -7.57
CA ILE A 71 3.15 -10.23 -6.25
C ILE A 71 1.87 -10.57 -5.49
N ASN A 72 0.88 -9.67 -5.46
CA ASN A 72 -0.39 -9.90 -4.76
C ASN A 72 -1.09 -11.18 -5.27
N THR A 73 -1.11 -11.40 -6.59
CA THR A 73 -1.66 -12.62 -7.19
C THR A 73 -0.94 -13.87 -6.70
N ILE A 74 0.39 -13.88 -6.72
CA ILE A 74 1.22 -15.02 -6.29
C ILE A 74 0.97 -15.35 -4.81
N VAL A 75 1.03 -14.34 -3.94
CA VAL A 75 0.90 -14.54 -2.48
C VAL A 75 -0.53 -14.93 -2.08
N ARG A 76 -1.54 -14.50 -2.86
CA ARG A 76 -2.93 -14.91 -2.67
C ARG A 76 -3.13 -16.40 -2.89
N VAL A 77 -2.54 -16.97 -3.94
CA VAL A 77 -2.56 -18.44 -4.20
C VAL A 77 -1.92 -19.23 -3.04
N LYS A 78 -0.98 -18.63 -2.31
CA LYS A 78 -0.26 -19.26 -1.19
C LYS A 78 -0.84 -18.92 0.19
N ASN A 79 -1.95 -18.19 0.27
CA ASN A 79 -2.56 -17.73 1.53
C ASN A 79 -1.59 -16.93 2.43
N ILE A 80 -0.76 -16.09 1.80
CA ILE A 80 0.19 -15.21 2.48
C ILE A 80 -0.41 -13.80 2.56
N LEU A 81 -0.27 -13.13 3.71
CA LEU A 81 -0.83 -11.79 3.90
C LEU A 81 -0.01 -10.76 3.11
N PHE A 82 -0.69 -9.75 2.55
CA PHE A 82 -0.06 -8.81 1.65
C PHE A 82 -0.32 -7.35 2.00
N TRP A 83 0.72 -6.53 1.86
CA TRP A 83 0.61 -5.08 1.83
C TRP A 83 1.36 -4.51 0.62
N SER A 84 0.89 -3.37 0.12
CA SER A 84 1.71 -2.48 -0.69
C SER A 84 1.63 -1.07 -0.14
N ALA A 85 2.72 -0.31 -0.28
CA ALA A 85 2.72 1.10 0.10
C ALA A 85 3.74 1.88 -0.72
N SER A 86 3.50 3.16 -0.93
CA SER A 86 4.47 4.07 -1.52
C SER A 86 4.26 5.49 -1.03
N ILE A 87 5.34 6.26 -1.07
CA ILE A 87 5.35 7.70 -0.84
C ILE A 87 5.61 8.39 -2.19
N PHE A 88 4.87 9.47 -2.42
CA PHE A 88 5.01 10.39 -3.55
C PHE A 88 5.22 11.78 -2.96
N GLY A 89 6.43 12.06 -2.48
CA GLY A 89 6.79 13.27 -1.75
C GLY A 89 6.00 13.42 -0.46
N THR A 90 5.01 14.33 -0.47
CA THR A 90 4.12 14.62 0.65
C THR A 90 2.86 13.75 0.68
N PHE A 91 2.62 12.97 -0.37
CA PHE A 91 1.48 12.07 -0.48
C PHE A 91 1.92 10.62 -0.28
N GLY A 92 0.97 9.74 0.04
CA GLY A 92 1.23 8.32 0.12
C GLY A 92 -0.02 7.48 0.09
N TYR A 93 0.18 6.18 -0.14
CA TYR A 93 -0.89 5.20 0.02
C TYR A 93 -0.36 3.94 0.71
N MET A 94 -1.29 3.22 1.33
CA MET A 94 -1.09 1.85 1.77
C MET A 94 -2.31 1.04 1.35
N PHE A 95 -2.08 -0.13 0.77
CA PHE A 95 -3.08 -1.13 0.44
C PHE A 95 -2.80 -2.40 1.23
N SER A 96 -3.85 -3.08 1.67
CA SER A 96 -3.77 -4.35 2.38
C SER A 96 -4.68 -5.40 1.74
N ASP A 97 -4.18 -6.63 1.64
CA ASP A 97 -4.94 -7.81 1.22
C ASP A 97 -4.61 -9.00 2.14
N LEU A 98 -5.45 -9.17 3.15
CA LEU A 98 -5.33 -10.24 4.14
C LEU A 98 -6.28 -11.41 3.80
N GLN A 99 -6.92 -11.37 2.62
CA GLN A 99 -7.81 -12.41 2.10
C GLN A 99 -9.01 -12.66 3.03
N ASP A 100 -9.26 -13.91 3.45
CA ASP A 100 -10.22 -14.24 4.51
C ASP A 100 -9.54 -14.17 5.90
N TYR A 101 -9.58 -12.98 6.50
CA TYR A 101 -8.85 -12.68 7.72
C TYR A 101 -9.72 -12.74 8.98
N ARG A 102 -9.38 -13.67 9.89
CA ARG A 102 -10.01 -13.82 11.20
C ARG A 102 -9.11 -13.28 12.31
N TYR A 103 -9.71 -12.51 13.22
CA TYR A 103 -9.01 -11.84 14.32
C TYR A 103 -9.90 -11.71 15.57
N SER A 104 -9.29 -11.30 16.68
CA SER A 104 -9.99 -10.93 17.91
C SER A 104 -10.18 -9.42 17.96
N ALA A 105 -11.42 -8.94 17.78
CA ALA A 105 -11.77 -7.55 18.02
C ALA A 105 -11.68 -7.23 19.51
N ILE A 106 -11.04 -6.12 19.84
CA ILE A 106 -10.86 -5.67 21.23
C ILE A 106 -11.78 -4.49 21.47
N SER A 107 -12.71 -4.62 22.41
CA SER A 107 -13.55 -3.52 22.88
C SER A 107 -13.29 -3.21 24.35
N LYS A 108 -13.19 -1.91 24.66
CA LYS A 108 -13.21 -1.44 26.04
C LYS A 108 -14.67 -1.24 26.45
N SER A 109 -15.21 -2.15 27.25
CA SER A 109 -16.49 -1.96 27.92
C SER A 109 -16.37 -0.89 29.00
N ALA A 110 -17.39 -0.04 29.15
CA ALA A 110 -17.43 0.96 30.20
C ALA A 110 -17.43 0.34 31.62
N ASP A 111 -17.90 -0.90 31.74
CA ASP A 111 -18.17 -1.56 33.03
C ASP A 111 -17.11 -2.59 33.47
N SER A 112 -16.10 -2.91 32.65
CA SER A 112 -15.05 -3.86 33.02
C SER A 112 -13.64 -3.32 32.79
N LYS A 113 -12.76 -3.54 33.78
CA LYS A 113 -11.34 -3.14 33.70
C LYS A 113 -10.55 -3.95 32.66
N GLU A 114 -11.03 -5.12 32.27
CA GLU A 114 -10.38 -5.97 31.28
C GLU A 114 -10.96 -5.78 29.86
N PRO A 115 -10.11 -5.78 28.82
CA PRO A 115 -10.54 -5.71 27.43
C PRO A 115 -11.32 -6.97 27.04
N GLN A 116 -12.48 -6.79 26.39
CA GLN A 116 -13.26 -7.90 25.87
C GLN A 116 -12.75 -8.29 24.47
N HIS A 117 -12.53 -9.58 24.27
CA HIS A 117 -12.07 -10.18 23.02
C HIS A 117 -13.22 -10.90 22.31
N THR A 118 -13.59 -10.44 21.11
CA THR A 118 -14.68 -11.03 20.32
C THR A 118 -14.16 -11.50 18.96
N PRO A 119 -14.42 -12.75 18.53
CA PRO A 119 -14.05 -13.21 17.20
C PRO A 119 -14.70 -12.37 16.11
N ALA A 120 -13.92 -11.97 15.12
CA ALA A 120 -14.34 -11.16 13.98
C ALA A 120 -13.66 -11.61 12.69
N GLN A 121 -14.22 -11.20 11.55
CA GLN A 121 -13.77 -11.61 10.23
C GLN A 121 -13.87 -10.43 9.25
N LEU A 122 -12.88 -10.31 8.36
CA LEU A 122 -12.84 -9.34 7.27
C LEU A 122 -12.46 -10.07 5.97
N LEU A 123 -13.11 -9.69 4.87
CA LEU A 123 -12.81 -10.20 3.54
C LEU A 123 -12.19 -9.08 2.71
N PHE A 124 -10.97 -9.32 2.23
CA PHE A 124 -10.19 -8.35 1.45
C PHE A 124 -10.22 -8.64 -0.05
N CYS A 125 -10.35 -7.59 -0.85
CA CYS A 125 -10.21 -7.68 -2.30
C CYS A 125 -8.72 -7.76 -2.69
N SER A 126 -8.44 -8.35 -3.84
CA SER A 126 -7.11 -8.33 -4.45
C SER A 126 -6.79 -6.94 -5.01
N PHE A 127 -5.51 -6.67 -5.26
CA PHE A 127 -5.07 -5.44 -5.89
C PHE A 127 -5.69 -5.25 -7.28
N GLU A 128 -5.84 -6.32 -8.06
CA GLU A 128 -6.50 -6.26 -9.37
C GLU A 128 -8.00 -5.93 -9.25
N GLN A 129 -8.69 -6.51 -8.27
CA GLN A 129 -10.08 -6.13 -7.96
C GLN A 129 -10.17 -4.65 -7.54
N MET A 130 -9.23 -4.17 -6.73
CA MET A 130 -9.16 -2.77 -6.34
C MET A 130 -8.98 -1.85 -7.57
N LEU A 131 -8.15 -2.24 -8.54
CA LEU A 131 -7.95 -1.47 -9.76
C LEU A 131 -9.20 -1.46 -10.66
N SER A 132 -9.90 -2.59 -10.77
CA SER A 132 -11.08 -2.75 -11.65
C SER A 132 -12.39 -2.26 -11.05
N THR A 133 -12.44 -1.94 -9.75
CA THR A 133 -13.69 -1.51 -9.09
C THR A 133 -14.05 -0.07 -9.46
N THR A 134 -15.30 0.15 -9.90
CA THR A 134 -15.88 1.47 -10.14
C THR A 134 -16.57 2.03 -8.89
N PHE A 135 -16.69 3.34 -8.77
CA PHE A 135 -17.21 4.02 -7.58
C PHE A 135 -18.73 4.09 -7.48
N ASN A 136 -19.45 3.73 -8.55
CA ASN A 136 -20.88 3.45 -8.49
C ASN A 136 -21.18 1.96 -8.26
N HIS A 137 -20.15 1.11 -8.19
CA HIS A 137 -20.31 -0.33 -7.98
C HIS A 137 -20.87 -0.66 -6.58
N PRO A 138 -21.74 -1.67 -6.42
CA PRO A 138 -22.24 -2.12 -5.11
C PRO A 138 -21.16 -2.55 -4.09
N LYS A 139 -19.93 -2.82 -4.56
CA LYS A 139 -18.77 -3.23 -3.73
C LYS A 139 -18.09 -2.05 -3.03
N ILE A 140 -18.39 -0.82 -3.43
CA ILE A 140 -17.86 0.36 -2.76
C ILE A 140 -18.80 0.74 -1.61
N ASP A 141 -18.24 1.06 -0.43
CA ASP A 141 -19.03 1.59 0.70
C ASP A 141 -19.78 2.84 0.21
N LYS A 142 -21.11 2.87 0.34
CA LYS A 142 -21.95 4.01 -0.08
C LYS A 142 -21.52 5.35 0.54
N ARG A 143 -20.75 5.32 1.64
CA ARG A 143 -20.16 6.49 2.30
C ARG A 143 -18.78 6.88 1.75
N TRP A 144 -18.33 6.27 0.64
CA TRP A 144 -17.01 6.55 0.06
C TRP A 144 -16.80 8.03 -0.22
N ARG A 145 -17.82 8.79 -0.64
CA ARG A 145 -17.68 10.24 -0.85
C ARG A 145 -17.25 11.02 0.41
N ARG A 146 -17.45 10.47 1.61
CA ARG A 146 -16.99 11.04 2.90
C ARG A 146 -15.72 10.38 3.45
N ARG A 147 -15.26 9.29 2.83
CA ARG A 147 -14.18 8.42 3.32
C ARG A 147 -13.03 8.24 2.33
N ALA A 148 -13.27 8.60 1.08
CA ALA A 148 -12.30 8.61 0.00
C ALA A 148 -11.76 10.02 -0.13
N HIS A 149 -10.44 10.10 -0.26
CA HIS A 149 -9.74 11.33 -0.58
C HIS A 149 -9.56 11.43 -2.11
N PRO A 150 -9.62 12.62 -2.73
CA PRO A 150 -9.34 12.79 -4.15
C PRO A 150 -7.95 12.28 -4.56
N LEU A 151 -7.03 12.16 -3.59
CA LEU A 151 -5.70 11.57 -3.76
C LEU A 151 -5.73 10.14 -4.32
N TYR A 152 -6.71 9.31 -3.98
CA TYR A 152 -6.82 7.97 -4.56
C TYR A 152 -6.89 8.05 -6.08
N PHE A 153 -7.78 8.91 -6.59
CA PHE A 153 -8.00 9.08 -8.01
C PHE A 153 -6.80 9.69 -8.70
N ALA A 154 -6.13 10.66 -8.06
CA ALA A 154 -4.90 11.24 -8.59
C ALA A 154 -3.77 10.18 -8.72
N ILE A 155 -3.59 9.32 -7.71
CA ILE A 155 -2.66 8.19 -7.78
C ILE A 155 -3.05 7.23 -8.90
N ARG A 156 -4.35 6.92 -9.03
CA ARG A 156 -4.86 6.08 -10.13
C ARG A 156 -4.49 6.65 -11.49
N VAL A 157 -4.66 7.96 -11.72
CA VAL A 157 -4.27 8.61 -12.99
C VAL A 157 -2.78 8.41 -13.30
N VAL A 158 -1.91 8.62 -12.30
CA VAL A 158 -0.45 8.46 -12.48
C VAL A 158 -0.05 6.99 -12.71
N TRP A 159 -0.75 6.05 -12.08
CA TRP A 159 -0.55 4.62 -12.33
C TRP A 159 -0.98 4.17 -13.71
N GLU A 160 -2.14 4.63 -14.20
CA GLU A 160 -2.61 4.31 -15.56
C GLU A 160 -1.65 4.90 -16.61
N TYR A 161 -1.09 6.09 -16.35
CA TYR A 161 0.00 6.63 -17.17
C TYR A 161 1.22 5.72 -17.18
N TRP A 162 1.67 5.23 -16.02
CA TRP A 162 2.76 4.26 -15.95
C TRP A 162 2.41 3.01 -16.75
N MET A 163 1.23 2.42 -16.55
CA MET A 163 0.82 1.17 -17.22
C MET A 163 0.82 1.30 -18.74
N LYS A 164 0.45 2.48 -19.26
CA LYS A 164 0.45 2.76 -20.69
C LYS A 164 1.85 3.02 -21.25
N HIS A 165 2.66 3.82 -20.55
CA HIS A 165 3.91 4.36 -21.10
C HIS A 165 5.18 3.68 -20.57
N ARG A 166 5.07 2.84 -19.54
CA ARG A 166 6.17 2.20 -18.79
C ARG A 166 7.17 3.21 -18.21
N ARG A 167 6.72 4.44 -17.97
CA ARG A 167 7.44 5.54 -17.32
C ARG A 167 6.43 6.49 -16.67
N TYR A 168 6.87 7.25 -15.68
CA TYR A 168 6.08 8.34 -15.11
C TYR A 168 6.11 9.59 -16.02
N PRO A 169 5.10 10.47 -15.95
CA PRO A 169 5.05 11.70 -16.73
C PRO A 169 6.10 12.71 -16.23
N ASP A 170 6.73 13.44 -17.16
CA ASP A 170 7.50 14.65 -16.83
C ASP A 170 6.58 15.87 -16.94
N ILE A 171 6.23 16.47 -15.80
CA ILE A 171 5.30 17.60 -15.75
C ILE A 171 5.84 18.87 -16.46
N ASN A 172 7.14 18.95 -16.71
CA ASN A 172 7.75 20.06 -17.45
C ASN A 172 7.67 19.88 -18.97
N MET A 173 7.33 18.68 -19.43
CA MET A 173 7.14 18.37 -20.85
C MET A 173 5.67 18.61 -21.25
N PRO A 174 5.37 19.58 -22.15
CA PRO A 174 3.99 19.91 -22.49
C PRO A 174 3.18 18.72 -23.05
N SER A 175 3.83 17.82 -23.80
CA SER A 175 3.20 16.60 -24.33
C SER A 175 2.75 15.66 -23.22
N ASP A 176 3.59 15.45 -22.20
CA ASP A 176 3.28 14.58 -21.07
C ASP A 176 2.17 15.19 -20.21
N LEU A 177 2.20 16.50 -20.00
CA LEU A 177 1.16 17.20 -19.26
C LEU A 177 -0.20 17.13 -19.97
N GLN A 178 -0.23 17.29 -21.30
CA GLN A 178 -1.45 17.15 -22.09
C GLN A 178 -1.99 15.71 -22.04
N GLU A 179 -1.11 14.72 -22.16
CA GLU A 179 -1.48 13.31 -22.05
C GLU A 179 -2.00 12.98 -20.64
N LEU A 180 -1.37 13.52 -19.58
CA LEU A 180 -1.80 13.33 -18.20
C LEU A 180 -3.21 13.90 -17.94
N ASN A 181 -3.51 15.08 -18.49
CA ASN A 181 -4.85 15.66 -18.43
C ASN A 181 -5.88 14.80 -19.18
N THR A 182 -5.50 14.25 -20.34
CA THR A 182 -6.36 13.31 -21.09
C THR A 182 -6.58 12.02 -20.30
N MET A 183 -5.53 11.50 -19.66
CA MET A 183 -5.58 10.33 -18.79
C MET A 183 -6.53 10.54 -17.62
N LYS A 184 -6.50 11.73 -16.98
CA LYS A 184 -7.43 12.09 -15.92
C LYS A 184 -8.89 11.91 -16.36
N LEU A 185 -9.26 12.42 -17.53
CA LEU A 185 -10.63 12.29 -18.05
C LEU A 185 -11.01 10.83 -18.32
N GLN A 186 -10.08 10.03 -18.83
CA GLN A 186 -10.31 8.60 -19.09
C GLN A 186 -10.49 7.82 -17.80
N VAL A 187 -9.65 8.08 -16.79
CA VAL A 187 -9.66 7.38 -15.51
C VAL A 187 -10.87 7.74 -14.67
N THR A 188 -11.26 9.01 -14.59
CA THR A 188 -12.47 9.39 -13.84
C THR A 188 -13.73 8.78 -14.46
N LYS A 189 -13.78 8.69 -15.80
CA LYS A 189 -14.83 7.97 -16.51
C LYS A 189 -14.79 6.47 -16.22
N LEU A 190 -13.61 5.83 -16.29
CA LEU A 190 -13.42 4.41 -15.99
C LEU A 190 -13.87 4.07 -14.56
N LEU A 191 -13.51 4.92 -13.61
CA LEU A 191 -13.85 4.75 -12.20
C LEU A 191 -15.29 5.20 -11.88
N GLU A 192 -16.05 5.71 -12.85
CA GLU A 192 -17.40 6.24 -12.69
C GLU A 192 -17.51 7.27 -11.55
N CYS A 193 -16.47 8.09 -11.38
CA CYS A 193 -16.45 9.16 -10.40
C CYS A 193 -16.67 10.52 -11.06
N ASP A 194 -17.15 11.50 -10.27
CA ASP A 194 -17.26 12.86 -10.75
C ASP A 194 -15.87 13.44 -11.01
N GLY A 195 -15.58 13.86 -12.24
CA GLY A 195 -14.29 14.44 -12.60
C GLY A 195 -13.96 15.72 -11.83
N ALA A 196 -14.97 16.46 -11.38
CA ALA A 196 -14.80 17.64 -10.54
C ALA A 196 -14.33 17.31 -9.12
N PHE A 197 -14.49 16.06 -8.68
CA PHE A 197 -13.97 15.59 -7.39
C PHE A 197 -12.44 15.55 -7.36
N VAL A 198 -11.79 15.47 -8.52
CA VAL A 198 -10.33 15.35 -8.63
C VAL A 198 -9.79 16.62 -9.25
N GLU A 199 -9.03 17.43 -8.52
CA GLU A 199 -8.46 18.66 -9.06
C GLU A 199 -7.28 18.37 -10.00
N ASP A 200 -7.14 19.13 -11.10
CA ASP A 200 -5.99 18.98 -12.01
C ASP A 200 -4.66 19.22 -11.29
N GLU A 201 -4.64 20.16 -10.34
CA GLU A 201 -3.46 20.47 -9.55
C GLU A 201 -3.00 19.30 -8.69
N LEU A 202 -3.93 18.58 -8.05
CA LEU A 202 -3.60 17.40 -7.26
C LEU A 202 -2.95 16.31 -8.13
N VAL A 203 -3.47 16.06 -9.34
CA VAL A 203 -2.86 15.09 -10.28
C VAL A 203 -1.44 15.52 -10.67
N ARG A 204 -1.25 16.80 -10.98
CA ARG A 204 0.09 17.36 -11.29
C ARG A 204 1.05 17.23 -10.10
N ASN A 205 0.58 17.49 -8.88
CA ASN A 205 1.40 17.42 -7.67
C ASN A 205 1.84 15.97 -7.38
N VAL A 206 0.93 15.00 -7.49
CA VAL A 206 1.28 13.58 -7.35
C VAL A 206 2.27 13.14 -8.43
N ALA A 207 2.04 13.53 -9.69
CA ALA A 207 2.94 13.22 -10.81
C ALA A 207 4.36 13.79 -10.58
N ASN A 208 4.46 15.05 -10.15
CA ASN A 208 5.73 15.71 -9.87
C ASN A 208 6.50 15.03 -8.71
N MET A 209 5.77 14.53 -7.72
CA MET A 209 6.36 13.94 -6.51
C MET A 209 6.54 12.42 -6.58
N VAL A 210 6.18 11.78 -7.69
CA VAL A 210 6.11 10.31 -7.80
C VAL A 210 7.42 9.58 -7.53
N SER A 211 8.56 10.27 -7.74
CA SER A 211 9.91 9.74 -7.50
C SER A 211 10.61 10.37 -6.28
N VAL A 212 9.87 11.13 -5.47
CA VAL A 212 10.39 11.86 -4.31
C VAL A 212 10.00 11.12 -3.03
N GLU A 213 10.96 10.93 -2.14
CA GLU A 213 10.73 10.34 -0.81
C GLU A 213 11.08 11.37 0.26
N VAL A 214 10.09 11.83 1.01
CA VAL A 214 10.30 12.77 2.13
C VAL A 214 10.38 11.98 3.43
N SER A 215 11.48 12.12 4.16
CA SER A 215 11.76 11.33 5.37
C SER A 215 10.64 11.40 6.42
N ALA A 216 10.03 12.57 6.61
CA ALA A 216 8.91 12.73 7.54
C ALA A 216 7.67 11.92 7.12
N SER A 217 7.31 11.97 5.83
CA SER A 217 6.21 11.20 5.24
C SER A 217 6.48 9.70 5.33
N CYS A 218 7.72 9.27 5.05
CA CYS A 218 8.15 7.88 5.21
C CYS A 218 8.04 7.41 6.66
N ALA A 219 8.41 8.24 7.65
CA ALA A 219 8.31 7.89 9.06
C ALA A 219 6.85 7.72 9.51
N VAL A 220 5.93 8.59 9.07
CA VAL A 220 4.50 8.50 9.40
C VAL A 220 3.89 7.23 8.79
N LEU A 221 3.98 7.05 7.47
CA LEU A 221 3.35 5.92 6.80
C LEU A 221 4.03 4.59 7.18
N GLY A 222 5.35 4.59 7.35
CA GLY A 222 6.11 3.43 7.80
C GLY A 222 5.75 3.00 9.23
N GLY A 223 5.50 3.96 10.13
CA GLY A 223 5.01 3.69 11.48
C GLY A 223 3.62 3.05 11.48
N ILE A 224 2.70 3.58 10.67
CA ILE A 224 1.35 3.00 10.49
C ILE A 224 1.44 1.58 9.94
N LEU A 225 2.21 1.37 8.86
CA LEU A 225 2.40 0.05 8.26
C LEU A 225 2.98 -0.94 9.28
N ALA A 226 4.03 -0.57 10.02
CA ALA A 226 4.64 -1.44 11.02
C ALA A 226 3.64 -1.87 12.10
N GLN A 227 2.77 -0.96 12.55
CA GLN A 227 1.71 -1.29 13.51
C GLN A 227 0.68 -2.27 12.92
N GLU A 228 0.29 -2.09 11.66
CA GLU A 228 -0.63 -3.00 10.97
C GLU A 228 -0.04 -4.41 10.80
N LEU A 229 1.26 -4.51 10.53
CA LEU A 229 1.95 -5.81 10.48
C LEU A 229 1.91 -6.52 11.85
N LEU A 230 2.08 -5.78 12.95
CA LEU A 230 1.98 -6.36 14.30
C LEU A 230 0.56 -6.83 14.64
N LYS A 231 -0.48 -6.07 14.24
CA LYS A 231 -1.88 -6.50 14.37
C LYS A 231 -2.17 -7.77 13.57
N ALA A 232 -1.65 -7.83 12.35
CA ALA A 232 -1.78 -8.99 11.47
C ALA A 232 -1.15 -10.26 12.07
N LEU A 233 0.08 -10.13 12.60
CA LEU A 233 0.80 -11.24 13.22
C LEU A 233 0.16 -11.70 14.53
N SER A 234 -0.31 -10.76 15.35
CA SER A 234 -0.92 -11.07 16.65
C SER A 234 -2.38 -11.53 16.55
N ARG A 235 -3.04 -11.29 15.41
CA ARG A 235 -4.50 -11.48 15.22
C ARG A 235 -5.35 -10.78 16.27
N ASN A 236 -4.83 -9.69 16.82
CA ASN A 236 -5.49 -8.86 17.80
C ASN A 236 -5.77 -7.50 17.20
N ASP A 237 -6.98 -7.00 17.45
CA ASP A 237 -7.50 -5.75 16.93
C ASP A 237 -7.80 -5.77 15.41
N SER A 238 -8.67 -4.86 14.97
CA SER A 238 -9.04 -4.76 13.56
C SER A 238 -7.89 -4.14 12.76
N PRO A 239 -7.44 -4.78 11.67
CA PRO A 239 -6.55 -4.14 10.71
C PRO A 239 -7.30 -3.06 9.92
N ILE A 240 -6.54 -2.15 9.31
CA ILE A 240 -6.98 -1.20 8.30
C ILE A 240 -7.45 -1.98 7.09
N HIS A 241 -8.71 -1.76 6.73
CA HIS A 241 -9.39 -2.38 5.61
C HIS A 241 -9.84 -1.28 4.65
N ASN A 242 -9.31 -1.16 3.44
CA ASN A 242 -8.05 -1.75 2.93
C ASN A 242 -7.15 -0.74 2.24
N VAL A 243 -7.63 0.45 1.92
CA VAL A 243 -6.81 1.52 1.34
C VAL A 243 -6.70 2.65 2.34
N LEU A 244 -5.48 3.03 2.70
CA LEU A 244 -5.19 4.24 3.44
C LEU A 244 -4.50 5.24 2.53
N LEU A 245 -4.99 6.48 2.54
CA LEU A 245 -4.46 7.61 1.78
C LEU A 245 -3.88 8.59 2.77
N TYR A 246 -2.64 8.97 2.54
CA TYR A 246 -1.89 9.90 3.37
C TYR A 246 -1.61 11.17 2.59
N ASP A 247 -2.01 12.31 3.15
CA ASP A 247 -1.73 13.64 2.64
C ASP A 247 -1.13 14.49 3.76
N SER A 248 0.15 14.84 3.64
CA SER A 248 0.83 15.62 4.67
C SER A 248 0.41 17.10 4.69
N TRP A 249 -0.09 17.64 3.58
CA TRP A 249 -0.53 19.05 3.52
C TRP A 249 -1.82 19.25 4.28
N GLU A 250 -2.75 18.32 4.14
CA GLU A 250 -4.02 18.33 4.88
C GLU A 250 -3.89 17.71 6.28
N ALA A 251 -2.74 17.10 6.59
CA ALA A 251 -2.50 16.31 7.80
C ALA A 251 -3.52 15.17 7.98
N ILE A 252 -3.87 14.50 6.88
CA ILE A 252 -4.92 13.48 6.82
C ILE A 252 -4.33 12.10 6.52
N ALA A 253 -4.85 11.09 7.24
CA ALA A 253 -4.72 9.68 6.91
C ALA A 253 -6.12 9.06 6.83
N GLN A 254 -6.70 9.03 5.63
CA GLN A 254 -8.08 8.59 5.39
C GLN A 254 -8.15 7.14 4.92
N VAL A 255 -9.08 6.37 5.50
CA VAL A 255 -9.30 4.97 5.13
C VAL A 255 -10.50 4.86 4.20
N MET A 256 -10.24 4.34 3.01
CA MET A 256 -11.21 3.96 2.00
C MET A 256 -11.34 2.43 1.94
N LYS A 257 -12.59 1.96 1.85
CA LYS A 257 -12.94 0.54 1.84
C LYS A 257 -13.40 0.11 0.45
N ILE A 258 -12.71 -0.88 -0.12
CA ILE A 258 -13.09 -1.54 -1.36
C ILE A 258 -13.35 -3.01 -1.05
N MET A 259 -14.61 -3.45 -1.19
CA MET A 259 -15.02 -4.83 -0.88
C MET A 259 -14.67 -5.79 -2.04
N PRO A 260 -14.49 -7.10 -1.75
CA PRO A 260 -14.25 -8.14 -2.77
C PRO A 260 -15.32 -8.25 -3.86
#